data_AF-A0A1R1M3W5-F1
#
_entry.id   AF-A0A1R1M3W5-F1
#
_cell.length_a   1.000
_cell.length_b   1.000
_cell.length_c   1.000
_cell.angle_alpha   90.00
_cell.angle_beta   90.00
_cell.angle_gamma   90.00
#
_symmetry.space_group_name_H-M   'P 1'
#
loop_
_entity.id
_entity.type
_entity.pdbx_description
1 polymer ?
#
loop_
_entity_poly.entity_id
_entity_poly.type
_entity_poly.pdbx_seq_one_letter_code
_entity_poly.pdbx_strand_id
1 'polypeptide(L)'
;MLVLGLCAVALVLLGVLMLVGQAAAAQARASTGADLAALTAADTARGLRSGDPCAAAASIAAANRVRMTGCRIGTERGGTAEIVVSAPMPYPWPAAIARARAGAPP
;
A
#
# COMPACT_ATOMS: atom_id res chain seq x y z
N MET A 1 -43.08 -11.09 -13.92
CA MET A 1 -42.21 -11.83 -12.99
C MET A 1 -40.77 -11.95 -13.49
N LEU A 2 -40.54 -12.30 -14.77
CA LEU A 2 -39.18 -12.42 -15.33
C LEU A 2 -38.35 -11.12 -15.27
N VAL A 3 -38.95 -9.99 -15.65
CA VAL A 3 -38.29 -8.67 -15.61
C VAL A 3 -37.86 -8.31 -14.19
N LEU A 4 -38.72 -8.56 -13.20
CA LEU A 4 -38.42 -8.27 -11.80
C LEU A 4 -37.26 -9.13 -11.28
N GLY A 5 -37.23 -10.42 -11.67
CA GLY A 5 -36.13 -11.32 -11.36
C GLY A 5 -34.81 -10.87 -12.00
N LEU A 6 -34.83 -10.44 -13.27
CA LEU A 6 -33.64 -9.94 -13.95
C LEU A 6 -33.12 -8.65 -13.30
N CYS A 7 -34.01 -7.71 -12.95
CA CYS A 7 -33.64 -6.51 -12.22
C CYS A 7 -33.01 -6.83 -10.86
N ALA A 8 -33.59 -7.77 -10.11
CA ALA A 8 -33.03 -8.19 -8.82
C ALA A 8 -31.62 -8.78 -8.98
N VAL A 9 -31.41 -9.67 -9.96
CA VAL A 9 -30.10 -10.26 -10.25
C VAL A 9 -29.08 -9.19 -10.66
N ALA A 10 -29.47 -8.25 -11.53
CA ALA A 10 -28.60 -7.16 -11.96
C ALA A 10 -28.16 -6.26 -10.78
N LEU A 11 -29.09 -5.93 -9.88
CA LEU A 11 -28.78 -5.14 -8.68
C LEU A 11 -27.83 -5.88 -7.73
N VAL A 12 -28.02 -7.18 -7.55
CA VAL A 12 -27.11 -8.02 -6.75
C VAL A 12 -25.71 -8.03 -7.37
N LEU A 13 -25.60 -8.23 -8.68
CA LEU A 13 -24.32 -8.19 -9.41
C LEU A 13 -23.60 -6.85 -9.26
N LEU A 14 -24.32 -5.74 -9.43
CA LEU A 14 -23.78 -4.38 -9.22
C LEU A 14 -23.29 -4.18 -7.80
N GLY A 15 -24.05 -4.63 -6.80
CA GLY A 15 -23.65 -4.57 -5.40
C GLY A 15 -22.37 -5.35 -5.11
N VAL A 16 -22.25 -6.57 -5.65
CA VAL A 16 -21.03 -7.40 -5.53
C VAL A 16 -19.84 -6.72 -6.19
N LEU A 17 -20.01 -6.20 -7.42
CA LEU A 17 -18.93 -5.50 -8.14
C LEU A 17 -18.43 -4.27 -7.38
N MET A 18 -19.34 -3.49 -6.78
CA MET A 18 -18.95 -2.37 -5.93
C MET A 18 -18.17 -2.83 -4.70
N LEU A 19 -18.60 -3.90 -4.02
CA LEU A 19 -17.92 -4.43 -2.85
C LEU A 19 -16.47 -4.86 -3.19
N VAL A 20 -16.31 -5.59 -4.29
CA VAL A 20 -15.00 -6.05 -4.78
C VAL A 20 -14.14 -4.86 -5.20
N GLY A 21 -14.72 -3.87 -5.89
CA GLY A 21 -14.02 -2.66 -6.30
C GLY A 21 -13.46 -1.86 -5.12
N GLN A 22 -14.21 -1.75 -4.03
CA GLN A 22 -13.74 -1.06 -2.83
C GLN A 22 -12.59 -1.81 -2.15
N ALA A 23 -12.68 -3.14 -2.06
CA ALA A 23 -11.62 -3.97 -1.51
C ALA A 23 -10.34 -3.87 -2.37
N ALA A 24 -10.47 -3.95 -3.70
CA ALA A 24 -9.36 -3.79 -4.62
C ALA A 24 -8.71 -2.40 -4.52
N ALA A 25 -9.52 -1.33 -4.40
CA ALA A 25 -9.02 0.02 -4.22
C ALA A 25 -8.30 0.21 -2.87
N ALA A 26 -8.73 -0.47 -1.81
CA ALA A 26 -8.03 -0.46 -0.52
C ALA A 26 -6.67 -1.16 -0.62
N GLN A 27 -6.63 -2.32 -1.28
CA GLN A 27 -5.39 -3.07 -1.50
C GLN A 27 -4.40 -2.29 -2.39
N ALA A 28 -4.88 -1.69 -3.47
CA ALA A 28 -4.06 -0.89 -4.37
C ALA A 28 -3.41 0.31 -3.66
N ARG A 29 -4.16 0.99 -2.78
CA ARG A 29 -3.60 2.07 -1.95
C ARG A 29 -2.52 1.54 -1.00
N ALA A 30 -2.71 0.34 -0.44
CA ALA A 30 -1.73 -0.29 0.43
C ALA A 30 -0.41 -0.58 -0.29
N SER A 31 -0.48 -1.16 -1.49
CA SER A 31 0.71 -1.43 -2.31
C SER A 31 1.39 -0.14 -2.78
N THR A 32 0.64 0.81 -3.34
CA THR A 32 1.21 2.08 -3.82
C THR A 32 1.86 2.87 -2.68
N GLY A 33 1.25 2.89 -1.49
CA GLY A 33 1.84 3.52 -0.32
C GLY A 33 3.15 2.86 0.12
N ALA A 34 3.24 1.53 0.04
CA ALA A 34 4.47 0.79 0.34
C ALA A 34 5.58 1.11 -0.67
N ASP A 35 5.26 1.10 -1.97
CA ASP A 35 6.22 1.33 -3.04
C ASP A 35 6.81 2.74 -2.99
N LEU A 36 5.96 3.77 -2.82
CA LEU A 36 6.41 5.16 -2.70
C LEU A 36 7.24 5.40 -1.44
N ALA A 37 6.88 4.75 -0.33
CA ALA A 37 7.65 4.82 0.91
C ALA A 37 9.02 4.16 0.75
N ALA A 38 9.10 3.00 0.08
CA ALA A 38 10.36 2.31 -0.20
C ALA A 38 11.26 3.13 -1.12
N LEU A 39 10.73 3.71 -2.20
CA LEU A 39 11.49 4.60 -3.09
C LEU A 39 12.03 5.82 -2.33
N THR A 40 11.19 6.46 -1.52
CA THR A 40 11.60 7.64 -0.73
C THR A 40 12.69 7.30 0.28
N ALA A 41 12.61 6.16 0.95
CA ALA A 41 13.67 5.69 1.84
C ALA A 41 14.97 5.41 1.07
N ALA A 42 14.89 4.76 -0.10
CA ALA A 42 16.06 4.50 -0.93
C ALA A 42 16.71 5.80 -1.45
N ASP A 43 15.91 6.77 -1.90
CA ASP A 43 16.40 8.08 -2.36
C ASP A 43 17.09 8.86 -1.23
N THR A 44 16.51 8.82 -0.03
CA THR A 44 17.10 9.47 1.16
C THR A 44 18.38 8.75 1.60
N ALA A 45 18.41 7.41 1.58
CA ALA A 45 19.61 6.62 1.87
C ALA A 45 20.74 6.87 0.85
N ARG A 46 20.40 7.19 -0.40
CA ARG A 46 21.35 7.58 -1.46
C ARG A 46 21.74 9.06 -1.39
N GLY A 47 21.20 9.83 -0.45
CA GLY A 47 21.47 11.26 -0.29
C GLY A 47 20.81 12.16 -1.34
N LEU A 48 19.87 11.66 -2.15
CA LEU A 48 19.08 12.49 -3.07
C LEU A 48 18.11 13.41 -2.32
N ARG A 49 17.75 13.02 -1.10
CA ARG A 49 16.93 13.81 -0.16
C ARG A 49 17.62 13.85 1.19
N SER A 50 17.57 15.00 1.86
CA SER A 50 18.12 15.17 3.20
C SER A 50 17.19 14.60 4.28
N GLY A 51 17.76 14.09 5.37
CA GLY A 51 17.05 13.58 6.52
C GLY A 51 17.24 12.08 6.76
N ASP A 52 16.45 11.53 7.68
CA ASP A 52 16.44 10.10 7.98
C ASP A 52 15.52 9.34 6.98
N PRO A 53 16.02 8.31 6.28
CA PRO A 53 15.23 7.52 5.34
C PRO A 53 13.95 6.92 5.95
N CYS A 54 13.97 6.51 7.22
CA CYS A 54 12.78 5.94 7.86
C CYS A 54 11.74 7.02 8.21
N ALA A 55 12.17 8.19 8.68
CA ALA A 55 11.26 9.31 8.89
C ALA A 55 10.60 9.78 7.58
N ALA A 56 11.38 9.85 6.48
CA ALA A 56 10.87 10.21 5.17
C ALA A 56 9.83 9.19 4.67
N ALA A 57 10.12 7.89 4.76
CA ALA A 57 9.15 6.84 4.42
C ALA A 57 7.88 6.88 5.28
N ALA A 58 8.00 7.17 6.58
CA ALA A 58 6.86 7.29 7.48
C ALA A 58 5.90 8.41 7.05
N SER A 59 6.42 9.55 6.60
CA SER A 59 5.60 10.66 6.12
C SER A 59 4.83 10.31 4.84
N ILE A 60 5.45 9.57 3.92
CA ILE A 60 4.81 9.09 2.69
C ILE A 60 3.77 8.00 2.97
N ALA A 61 4.06 7.11 3.92
CA ALA A 61 3.10 6.11 4.39
C ALA A 61 1.84 6.81 4.95
N ALA A 62 2.02 7.79 5.83
CA ALA A 62 0.91 8.56 6.40
C ALA A 62 0.11 9.30 5.32
N ALA A 63 0.77 9.92 4.34
CA ALA A 63 0.13 10.59 3.21
C ALA A 63 -0.73 9.64 2.36
N ASN A 64 -0.34 8.36 2.27
CA ASN A 64 -1.08 7.31 1.56
C ASN A 64 -2.12 6.58 2.45
N ARG A 65 -2.39 7.07 3.66
CA ARG A 65 -3.31 6.47 4.64
C ARG A 65 -2.93 5.03 5.01
N VAL A 66 -1.64 4.73 5.02
CA VAL A 66 -1.08 3.46 5.47
C VAL A 66 -0.18 3.70 6.68
N ARG A 67 -0.15 2.74 7.61
CA ARG A 67 0.70 2.79 8.79
C ARG A 67 1.96 1.98 8.55
N MET A 68 3.12 2.62 8.61
CA MET A 68 4.40 1.91 8.56
C MET A 68 4.57 1.08 9.83
N THR A 69 4.85 -0.22 9.66
CA THR A 69 5.07 -1.18 10.75
C THR A 69 6.52 -1.68 10.78
N GLY A 70 7.28 -1.46 9.71
CA GLY A 70 8.70 -1.77 9.67
C GLY A 70 9.44 -0.91 8.66
N CYS A 71 10.67 -0.52 9.01
CA CYS A 71 11.61 0.14 8.12
C CYS A 71 12.98 -0.51 8.32
N ARG A 72 13.61 -0.96 7.24
CA ARG A 72 14.97 -1.53 7.27
C ARG A 72 15.76 -0.98 6.10
N ILE A 73 16.92 -0.39 6.39
CA ILE A 73 17.84 0.14 5.39
C ILE A 73 19.08 -0.75 5.38
N GLY A 74 19.38 -1.33 4.21
CA GLY A 74 20.57 -2.14 4.00
C GLY A 74 21.84 -1.28 3.98
N THR A 75 22.93 -1.83 4.51
CA THR A 75 24.25 -1.18 4.59
C THR A 75 25.09 -1.34 3.31
N GLU A 76 24.58 -2.08 2.33
CA GLU A 76 25.19 -2.30 1.01
C GLU A 76 25.39 -0.97 0.25
N ARG A 77 26.40 -0.89 -0.63
CA ARG A 77 26.64 0.29 -1.49
C ARG A 77 25.45 0.51 -2.43
N GLY A 78 24.52 1.37 -2.01
CA GLY A 78 23.29 1.67 -2.76
C GLY A 78 22.00 1.71 -1.91
N GLY A 79 22.08 1.35 -0.63
CA GLY A 79 21.04 1.63 0.37
C GLY A 79 19.70 0.97 0.11
N THR A 80 19.65 -0.37 0.07
CA THR A 80 18.41 -1.11 -0.16
C THR A 80 17.40 -0.86 0.97
N ALA A 81 16.32 -0.15 0.69
CA ALA A 81 15.24 0.12 1.62
C ALA A 81 14.16 -0.95 1.52
N GLU A 82 13.82 -1.57 2.64
CA GLU A 82 12.69 -2.48 2.80
C GLU A 82 11.69 -1.86 3.78
N ILE A 83 10.49 -1.58 3.28
CA ILE A 83 9.42 -0.95 4.04
C ILE A 83 8.24 -1.91 4.15
N VAL A 84 7.71 -2.04 5.36
CA VAL A 84 6.48 -2.80 5.65
C VAL A 84 5.43 -1.81 6.11
N VAL A 85 4.27 -1.84 5.46
CA VAL A 85 3.12 -1.02 5.82
C VAL A 85 1.89 -1.90 6.07
N SER A 86 0.97 -1.36 6.84
CA SER A 86 -0.34 -1.93 7.11
C SER A 86 -1.42 -0.90 6.77
N ALA A 87 -2.42 -1.31 6.00
CA ALA A 87 -3.59 -0.52 5.71
C ALA A 87 -4.76 -1.04 6.55
N PRO A 88 -5.46 -0.16 7.29
CA PRO A 88 -6.66 -0.56 8.02
C PRO A 88 -7.75 -0.96 7.01
N MET A 89 -8.33 -2.13 7.21
CA MET A 89 -9.49 -2.59 6.44
C MET A 89 -10.74 -2.56 7.33
N PRO A 90 -11.92 -2.31 6.75
CA PRO A 90 -13.17 -2.39 7.50
C PRO A 90 -13.41 -3.82 8.00
N TYR A 91 -13.97 -3.92 9.21
CA TYR A 91 -14.38 -5.20 9.79
C TYR A 91 -15.35 -5.94 8.83
N PRO A 92 -15.20 -7.26 8.59
CA PRO A 92 -14.38 -8.26 9.31
C PRO A 92 -13.02 -8.56 8.66
N TRP A 93 -12.56 -7.79 7.67
CA TRP A 93 -11.32 -8.12 6.97
C TRP A 93 -10.08 -7.80 7.82
N PRO A 94 -9.05 -8.65 7.80
CA PRO A 94 -7.78 -8.37 8.46
C PRO A 94 -7.09 -7.17 7.79
N ALA A 95 -6.23 -6.48 8.54
CA ALA A 95 -5.42 -5.38 8.00
C ALA A 95 -4.59 -5.86 6.80
N ALA A 96 -4.60 -5.10 5.71
CA ALA A 96 -3.81 -5.42 4.53
C ALA A 96 -2.34 -5.07 4.79
N ILE A 97 -1.47 -6.07 4.75
CA ILE A 97 -0.03 -5.88 4.93
C ILE A 97 0.62 -5.85 3.56
N ALA A 98 1.41 -4.81 3.28
CA ALA A 98 2.20 -4.70 2.05
C ALA A 98 3.68 -4.53 2.41
N ARG A 99 4.55 -5.16 1.62
CA ARG A 99 6.00 -5.05 1.75
C ARG A 99 6.56 -4.62 0.40
N ALA A 100 7.40 -3.59 0.42
CA ALA A 100 8.07 -3.09 -0.77
C ALA A 100 9.57 -2.95 -0.50
N ARG A 101 10.37 -3.26 -1.52
CA ARG A 101 11.83 -3.15 -1.47
C ARG A 101 12.30 -2.31 -2.66
N ALA A 102 13.11 -1.31 -2.39
CA ALA A 102 13.73 -0.45 -3.40
C ALA A 102 15.23 -0.30 -3.11
N GLY A 103 16.08 -0.36 -4.13
CA GLY A 103 17.52 -0.23 -3.97
C GLY A 103 18.30 -0.68 -5.20
N ALA A 104 19.63 -0.57 -5.14
CA ALA A 104 20.47 -1.09 -6.21
C ALA A 104 20.39 -2.63 -6.22
N PRO A 105 20.34 -3.27 -7.40
CA PRO A 105 20.48 -4.72 -7.48
C PRO A 105 21.84 -5.15 -6.93
N PRO A 106 21.96 -6.39 -6.41
CA PRO A 106 23.21 -6.94 -5.90
C PRO A 106 24.29 -7.07 -6.98
#